data_AF-A0A3D0N5U5-F1
#
_entry.id   AF-A0A3D0N5U5-F1
#
_cell.length_a   1.000
_cell.length_b   1.000
_cell.length_c   1.000
_cell.angle_alpha   90.00
_cell.angle_beta   90.00
_cell.angle_gamma   90.00
#
_symmetry.space_group_name_H-M   'P 1'
#
loop_
_entity.id
_entity.type
_entity.pdbx_description
1 polymer ?
#
loop_
_entity_poly.entity_id
_entity_poly.type
_entity_poly.pdbx_seq_one_letter_code
_entity_poly.pdbx_strand_id
1 'polypeptide(L)'
;RSAHTANRPRNGDRWGSLYAQSDVVDARAWMIERYNVDTGRVYLTGDSGGGHMTLLMAGKHPDLWAAAAAWVPVSDLRDWWSAGNAYAKDVVAVTGGEPGASPEVDFEYARRSPRTFMTNLAHLPVLLGHGDCDPTIPVEQSWQTFRMLGNLPAHNTLLHVFSGGHEGLQTFGLDWCVEQTGSSAPARELHLVTDESKSYYYACLQVADGGRLATADVIPADDAISIATANLVGLTLDLSEQPLAAGPLAIAVRNDVAMVLTLRGIAPQRRVECDGAWASPTGESDGSVTVMIQPGAEARSFMLR
;
A
#
# COMPACT_ATOMS: atom_id res chain seq x y z
N ARG A 1 13.05 -21.63 -8.37
CA ARG A 1 12.26 -22.86 -8.59
C ARG A 1 11.65 -23.27 -7.25
N SER A 2 10.45 -22.81 -6.93
CA SER A 2 9.66 -23.33 -5.83
C SER A 2 8.80 -24.49 -6.34
N ALA A 3 8.72 -25.56 -5.56
CA ALA A 3 7.99 -26.77 -5.89
C ALA A 3 6.48 -26.53 -5.72
N HIS A 4 5.78 -26.17 -6.79
CA HIS A 4 4.31 -26.17 -6.82
C HIS A 4 3.80 -27.47 -7.43
N THR A 5 3.75 -28.54 -6.62
CA THR A 5 3.02 -29.76 -6.97
C THR A 5 1.81 -29.93 -6.06
N ALA A 6 0.63 -29.91 -6.69
CA ALA A 6 -0.49 -30.81 -6.40
C ALA A 6 -1.21 -30.71 -5.04
N ASN A 7 -1.63 -29.52 -4.61
CA ASN A 7 -2.78 -29.40 -3.69
C ASN A 7 -3.66 -28.22 -4.10
N ARG A 8 -4.99 -28.42 -4.12
CA ARG A 8 -5.93 -27.30 -4.26
C ARG A 8 -5.64 -26.30 -3.13
N PRO A 9 -5.58 -24.99 -3.39
CA PRO A 9 -5.42 -24.00 -2.33
C PRO A 9 -6.55 -24.20 -1.30
N ARG A 10 -6.23 -24.16 0.00
CA ARG A 10 -7.26 -24.12 1.07
C ARG A 10 -8.11 -22.87 0.85
N ASN A 11 -9.31 -22.81 1.43
CA ASN A 11 -10.18 -21.64 1.21
C ASN A 11 -9.50 -20.31 1.60
N GLY A 12 -8.66 -20.31 2.65
CA GLY A 12 -7.84 -19.14 3.03
C GLY A 12 -6.73 -18.75 2.04
N ASP A 13 -6.40 -19.61 1.08
CA ASP A 13 -5.32 -19.38 0.11
C ASP A 13 -5.83 -18.72 -1.19
N ARG A 14 -7.11 -18.34 -1.28
CA ARG A 14 -7.74 -17.70 -2.46
C ARG A 14 -8.24 -16.30 -2.13
N TRP A 15 -8.67 -15.53 -3.14
CA TRP A 15 -9.33 -14.21 -2.99
C TRP A 15 -8.57 -13.22 -2.10
N GLY A 16 -7.53 -12.63 -2.69
CA GLY A 16 -6.69 -11.66 -2.01
C GLY A 16 -5.82 -12.27 -0.91
N SER A 17 -5.59 -13.59 -0.90
CA SER A 17 -4.63 -14.22 0.00
C SER A 17 -3.21 -13.75 -0.28
N LEU A 18 -2.31 -13.85 0.70
CA LEU A 18 -0.90 -13.51 0.50
C LEU A 18 -0.24 -14.34 -0.62
N TYR A 19 -0.65 -15.60 -0.81
CA TYR A 19 -0.15 -16.44 -1.90
C TYR A 19 -0.58 -15.92 -3.28
N ALA A 20 -1.85 -15.52 -3.43
CA ALA A 20 -2.33 -14.97 -4.69
C ALA A 20 -1.68 -13.62 -5.01
N GLN A 21 -1.36 -12.84 -3.97
CA GLN A 21 -0.62 -11.58 -4.11
C GLN A 21 0.84 -11.84 -4.53
N SER A 22 1.53 -12.81 -3.91
CA SER A 22 2.91 -13.14 -4.25
C SER A 22 3.05 -13.59 -5.70
N ASP A 23 2.08 -14.36 -6.22
CA ASP A 23 2.09 -14.78 -7.63
C ASP A 23 2.13 -13.57 -8.60
N VAL A 24 1.42 -12.48 -8.29
CA VAL A 24 1.40 -11.26 -9.11
C VAL A 24 2.74 -10.52 -9.04
N VAL A 25 3.32 -10.38 -7.85
CA VAL A 25 4.62 -9.73 -7.65
C VAL A 25 5.74 -10.54 -8.31
N ASP A 26 5.73 -11.86 -8.13
CA ASP A 26 6.72 -12.77 -8.70
C ASP A 26 6.63 -12.82 -10.22
N ALA A 27 5.42 -12.80 -10.79
CA ALA A 27 5.23 -12.73 -12.23
C ALA A 27 5.84 -11.44 -12.82
N ARG A 28 5.60 -10.28 -12.18
CA ARG A 28 6.22 -9.00 -12.58
C ARG A 28 7.75 -9.09 -12.50
N ALA A 29 8.29 -9.55 -11.38
CA ALA A 29 9.73 -9.67 -11.18
C ALA A 29 10.38 -10.60 -12.22
N TRP A 30 9.74 -11.75 -12.48
CA TRP A 30 10.19 -12.73 -13.46
C TRP A 30 10.26 -12.17 -14.88
N MET A 31 9.27 -11.34 -15.26
CA MET A 31 9.25 -10.65 -16.57
C MET A 31 10.36 -9.61 -16.69
N ILE A 32 10.57 -8.78 -15.66
CA ILE A 32 11.63 -7.77 -15.64
C ILE A 32 13.02 -8.42 -15.69
N GLU A 33 13.22 -9.54 -15.00
CA GLU A 33 14.50 -10.26 -15.00
C GLU A 33 14.87 -10.82 -16.40
N ARG A 34 13.87 -11.19 -17.21
CA ARG A 34 14.08 -11.94 -18.46
C ARG A 34 13.94 -11.13 -19.73
N TYR A 35 13.28 -9.99 -19.66
CA TYR A 35 12.96 -9.18 -20.83
C TYR A 35 13.31 -7.71 -20.56
N ASN A 36 13.50 -6.95 -21.63
CA ASN A 36 13.73 -5.52 -21.55
C ASN A 36 12.40 -4.77 -21.29
N VAL A 37 11.89 -4.90 -20.07
CA VAL A 37 10.65 -4.25 -19.61
C VAL A 37 10.97 -2.83 -19.15
N ASP A 38 10.21 -1.86 -19.65
CA ASP A 38 10.19 -0.51 -19.09
C ASP A 38 9.45 -0.54 -17.73
N THR A 39 10.22 -0.49 -16.65
CA THR A 39 9.68 -0.57 -15.28
C THR A 39 8.85 0.64 -14.89
N GLY A 40 8.97 1.77 -15.61
CA GLY A 40 8.13 2.94 -15.45
C GLY A 40 6.75 2.83 -16.13
N ARG A 41 6.48 1.72 -16.82
CA ARG A 41 5.27 1.48 -17.63
C ARG A 41 4.72 0.06 -17.44
N VAL A 42 4.70 -0.42 -16.20
CA VAL A 42 4.06 -1.68 -15.81
C VAL A 42 2.69 -1.35 -15.20
N TYR A 43 1.61 -1.90 -15.74
CA TYR A 43 0.24 -1.57 -15.36
C TYR A 43 -0.49 -2.77 -14.74
N LEU A 44 -1.47 -2.50 -13.88
CA LEU A 44 -2.41 -3.50 -13.38
C LEU A 44 -3.77 -3.33 -14.04
N THR A 45 -4.38 -4.43 -14.47
CA THR A 45 -5.77 -4.40 -14.93
C THR A 45 -6.46 -5.75 -14.77
N GLY A 46 -7.78 -5.71 -14.61
CA GLY A 46 -8.62 -6.90 -14.48
C GLY A 46 -10.07 -6.56 -14.18
N ASP A 47 -10.95 -7.53 -14.39
CA ASP A 47 -12.40 -7.44 -14.14
C ASP A 47 -12.82 -8.34 -12.97
N SER A 48 -13.88 -7.96 -12.26
CA SER A 48 -14.51 -8.77 -11.22
C SER A 48 -13.51 -9.16 -10.12
N GLY A 49 -13.25 -10.45 -9.93
CA GLY A 49 -12.19 -10.95 -9.04
C GLY A 49 -10.77 -10.48 -9.44
N GLY A 50 -10.52 -10.26 -10.73
CA GLY A 50 -9.31 -9.60 -11.23
C GLY A 50 -9.30 -8.10 -10.99
N GLY A 51 -10.46 -7.43 -11.00
CA GLY A 51 -10.60 -6.02 -10.61
C GLY A 51 -10.35 -5.82 -9.11
N HIS A 52 -10.83 -6.76 -8.30
CA HIS A 52 -10.50 -6.85 -6.87
C HIS A 52 -8.99 -6.99 -6.64
N MET A 53 -8.34 -7.96 -7.30
CA MET A 53 -6.88 -8.14 -7.18
C MET A 53 -6.10 -6.94 -7.71
N THR A 54 -6.59 -6.28 -8.77
CA THR A 54 -6.01 -5.04 -9.31
C THR A 54 -5.95 -3.95 -8.23
N LEU A 55 -7.07 -3.66 -7.56
CA LEU A 55 -7.08 -2.66 -6.49
C LEU A 55 -6.30 -3.11 -5.25
N LEU A 56 -6.34 -4.40 -4.91
CA LEU A 56 -5.61 -4.92 -3.77
C LEU A 56 -4.10 -4.79 -3.96
N MET A 57 -3.59 -5.17 -5.15
CA MET A 57 -2.16 -5.02 -5.47
C MET A 57 -1.75 -3.57 -5.64
N ALA A 58 -2.62 -2.71 -6.17
CA ALA A 58 -2.41 -1.27 -6.22
C ALA A 58 -2.26 -0.68 -4.81
N GLY A 59 -3.10 -1.08 -3.84
CA GLY A 59 -2.97 -0.63 -2.46
C GLY A 59 -1.82 -1.25 -1.69
N LYS A 60 -1.56 -2.55 -1.88
CA LYS A 60 -0.51 -3.26 -1.12
C LYS A 60 0.90 -3.08 -1.68
N HIS A 61 1.03 -2.72 -2.96
CA HIS A 61 2.31 -2.56 -3.66
C HIS A 61 2.27 -1.36 -4.64
N PRO A 62 1.92 -0.15 -4.17
CA PRO A 62 1.62 1.00 -5.03
C PRO A 62 2.81 1.47 -5.87
N ASP A 63 4.03 1.18 -5.42
CA ASP A 63 5.31 1.56 -6.01
C ASP A 63 5.79 0.63 -7.14
N LEU A 64 5.09 -0.50 -7.35
CA LEU A 64 5.44 -1.45 -8.42
C LEU A 64 4.79 -1.12 -9.77
N TRP A 65 3.80 -0.22 -9.79
CA TRP A 65 2.92 0.00 -10.93
C TRP A 65 2.92 1.46 -11.36
N ALA A 66 2.71 1.70 -12.65
CA ALA A 66 2.57 3.03 -13.22
C ALA A 66 1.11 3.52 -13.18
N ALA A 67 0.15 2.60 -13.25
CA ALA A 67 -1.29 2.88 -13.09
C ALA A 67 -2.06 1.56 -12.88
N ALA A 68 -3.29 1.67 -12.38
CA ALA A 68 -4.21 0.56 -12.21
C ALA A 68 -5.59 0.86 -12.84
N ALA A 69 -6.12 -0.06 -13.64
CA ALA A 69 -7.46 0.04 -14.21
C ALA A 69 -8.31 -1.16 -13.76
N ALA A 70 -9.21 -0.95 -12.80
CA ALA A 70 -10.04 -1.98 -12.21
C ALA A 70 -11.49 -1.91 -12.70
N TRP A 71 -11.97 -3.04 -13.23
CA TRP A 71 -13.32 -3.16 -13.80
C TRP A 71 -14.22 -4.01 -12.90
N VAL A 72 -15.44 -3.53 -12.67
CA VAL A 72 -16.44 -4.13 -11.77
C VAL A 72 -15.81 -4.75 -10.51
N PRO A 73 -14.97 -4.02 -9.75
CA PRO A 73 -14.16 -4.62 -8.70
C PRO A 73 -14.97 -4.85 -7.42
N VAL A 74 -14.68 -5.93 -6.70
CA VAL A 74 -14.97 -6.00 -5.25
C VAL A 74 -13.93 -5.16 -4.52
N SER A 75 -14.32 -4.03 -3.97
CA SER A 75 -13.41 -3.12 -3.24
C SER A 75 -13.44 -3.31 -1.72
N ASP A 76 -14.49 -3.96 -1.21
CA ASP A 76 -14.67 -4.26 0.21
C ASP A 76 -15.52 -5.50 0.42
N LEU A 77 -14.95 -6.48 1.12
CA LEU A 77 -15.58 -7.77 1.36
C LEU A 77 -16.72 -7.70 2.36
N ARG A 78 -16.68 -6.79 3.34
CA ARG A 78 -17.74 -6.64 4.34
C ARG A 78 -19.00 -6.04 3.70
N ASP A 79 -18.82 -5.00 2.89
CA ASP A 79 -19.91 -4.38 2.13
C ASP A 79 -20.50 -5.38 1.12
N TRP A 80 -19.64 -6.13 0.41
CA TRP A 80 -20.09 -7.11 -0.58
C TRP A 80 -20.82 -8.29 0.06
N TRP A 81 -20.33 -8.78 1.21
CA TRP A 81 -21.04 -9.79 2.00
C TRP A 81 -22.40 -9.27 2.49
N SER A 82 -22.45 -8.02 2.96
CA SER A 82 -23.68 -7.39 3.47
C SER A 82 -24.75 -7.21 2.39
N ALA A 83 -24.36 -7.16 1.12
CA ALA A 83 -25.29 -7.16 -0.01
C ALA A 83 -26.09 -8.47 -0.13
N GLY A 84 -25.65 -9.56 0.53
CA GLY A 84 -26.41 -10.81 0.65
C GLY A 84 -26.57 -11.58 -0.66
N ASN A 85 -25.62 -11.42 -1.60
CA ASN A 85 -25.66 -12.10 -2.89
C ASN A 85 -25.17 -13.57 -2.82
N ALA A 86 -25.09 -14.22 -3.97
CA ALA A 86 -24.67 -15.63 -4.08
C ALA A 86 -23.27 -15.93 -3.51
N TYR A 87 -22.40 -14.92 -3.42
CA TYR A 87 -21.01 -15.06 -2.97
C TYR A 87 -20.82 -14.85 -1.46
N ALA A 88 -21.85 -14.50 -0.70
CA ALA A 88 -21.73 -14.26 0.75
C ALA A 88 -21.13 -15.47 1.50
N LYS A 89 -21.47 -16.70 1.09
CA LYS A 89 -20.90 -17.92 1.66
C LYS A 89 -19.42 -18.10 1.33
N ASP A 90 -19.01 -17.72 0.13
CA ASP A 90 -17.61 -17.77 -0.28
C ASP A 90 -16.78 -16.74 0.48
N VAL A 91 -17.33 -15.54 0.70
CA VAL A 91 -16.67 -14.52 1.54
C VAL A 91 -16.43 -15.06 2.94
N VAL A 92 -17.45 -15.63 3.60
CA VAL A 92 -17.30 -16.28 4.92
C VAL A 92 -16.26 -17.41 4.90
N ALA A 93 -16.24 -18.20 3.82
CA ALA A 93 -15.30 -19.31 3.70
C ALA A 93 -13.83 -18.87 3.58
N VAL A 94 -13.56 -17.74 2.92
CA VAL A 94 -12.18 -17.23 2.76
C VAL A 94 -11.71 -16.38 3.95
N THR A 95 -12.62 -15.74 4.68
CA THR A 95 -12.31 -14.95 5.89
C THR A 95 -12.38 -15.78 7.18
N GLY A 96 -12.92 -17.00 7.13
CA GLY A 96 -13.03 -17.90 8.27
C GLY A 96 -14.24 -17.65 9.16
N GLY A 97 -15.11 -16.68 8.84
CA GLY A 97 -16.30 -16.37 9.61
C GLY A 97 -17.13 -15.21 9.05
N GLU A 98 -18.26 -14.95 9.68
CA GLU A 98 -19.07 -13.75 9.42
C GLU A 98 -18.39 -12.51 10.01
N PRO A 99 -18.58 -11.31 9.44
CA PRO A 99 -18.03 -10.09 10.01
C PRO A 99 -18.46 -9.91 11.47
N GLY A 100 -17.51 -9.58 12.35
CA GLY A 100 -17.72 -9.44 13.79
C GLY A 100 -17.68 -10.74 14.59
N ALA A 101 -17.44 -11.90 13.96
CA ALA A 101 -17.33 -13.17 14.68
C ALA A 101 -16.10 -13.24 15.59
N SER A 102 -14.97 -12.68 15.17
CA SER A 102 -13.76 -12.51 15.99
C SER A 102 -12.84 -11.44 15.42
N PRO A 103 -11.87 -10.91 16.20
CA PRO A 103 -10.84 -10.00 15.68
C PRO A 103 -10.04 -10.56 14.51
N GLU A 104 -9.75 -11.87 14.50
CA GLU A 104 -9.01 -12.54 13.43
C GLU A 104 -9.83 -12.59 12.13
N VAL A 105 -11.14 -12.86 12.24
CA VAL A 105 -12.05 -12.81 11.09
C VAL A 105 -12.13 -11.39 10.55
N ASP A 106 -12.32 -10.39 11.41
CA ASP A 106 -12.38 -8.99 11.01
C ASP A 106 -11.08 -8.51 10.35
N PHE A 107 -9.94 -8.99 10.82
CA PHE A 107 -8.64 -8.75 10.19
C PHE A 107 -8.56 -9.37 8.79
N GLU A 108 -9.06 -10.59 8.59
CA GLU A 108 -9.13 -11.20 7.25
C GLU A 108 -10.03 -10.42 6.29
N TYR A 109 -11.17 -9.87 6.75
CA TYR A 109 -11.97 -8.94 5.93
C TYR A 109 -11.16 -7.69 5.56
N ALA A 110 -10.49 -7.06 6.52
CA ALA A 110 -9.74 -5.82 6.30
C ALA A 110 -8.55 -6.04 5.34
N ARG A 111 -7.69 -7.02 5.62
CA ARG A 111 -6.48 -7.25 4.82
C ARG A 111 -6.74 -7.68 3.37
N ARG A 112 -7.95 -8.20 3.10
CA ARG A 112 -8.38 -8.60 1.75
C ARG A 112 -9.21 -7.52 1.06
N SER A 113 -9.67 -6.50 1.76
CA SER A 113 -10.47 -5.42 1.16
C SER A 113 -9.57 -4.33 0.62
N PRO A 114 -9.55 -4.07 -0.70
CA PRO A 114 -8.75 -2.98 -1.26
C PRO A 114 -8.96 -1.65 -0.54
N ARG A 115 -10.19 -1.30 -0.15
CA ARG A 115 -10.50 -0.02 0.51
C ARG A 115 -9.73 0.22 1.81
N THR A 116 -9.22 -0.83 2.47
CA THR A 116 -8.37 -0.73 3.65
C THR A 116 -7.04 -0.02 3.37
N PHE A 117 -6.55 -0.08 2.14
CA PHE A 117 -5.23 0.42 1.75
C PHE A 117 -5.29 1.68 0.89
N MET A 118 -6.43 2.39 0.85
CA MET A 118 -6.65 3.47 -0.14
C MET A 118 -5.65 4.61 -0.06
N THR A 119 -5.19 4.95 1.14
CA THR A 119 -4.20 6.03 1.34
C THR A 119 -2.86 5.72 0.68
N ASN A 120 -2.53 4.43 0.50
CA ASN A 120 -1.30 4.00 -0.16
C ASN A 120 -1.27 4.39 -1.65
N LEU A 121 -2.44 4.60 -2.27
CA LEU A 121 -2.58 4.92 -3.68
C LEU A 121 -2.39 6.42 -3.98
N ALA A 122 -2.03 7.26 -3.00
CA ALA A 122 -1.89 8.70 -3.16
C ALA A 122 -1.11 9.15 -4.42
N HIS A 123 -0.12 8.35 -4.86
CA HIS A 123 0.74 8.65 -6.02
C HIS A 123 0.51 7.73 -7.23
N LEU A 124 -0.46 6.81 -7.17
CA LEU A 124 -0.73 5.83 -8.21
C LEU A 124 -2.03 6.20 -8.95
N PRO A 125 -2.00 6.56 -10.24
CA PRO A 125 -3.21 6.77 -11.02
C PRO A 125 -4.13 5.54 -11.01
N VAL A 126 -5.43 5.77 -10.77
CA VAL A 126 -6.45 4.71 -10.76
C VAL A 126 -7.64 5.02 -11.65
N LEU A 127 -7.98 4.09 -12.53
CA LEU A 127 -9.25 4.05 -13.24
C LEU A 127 -10.15 2.98 -12.64
N LEU A 128 -11.41 3.35 -12.42
CA LEU A 128 -12.49 2.47 -12.01
C LEU A 128 -13.53 2.44 -13.13
N GLY A 129 -13.94 1.24 -13.56
CA GLY A 129 -15.01 1.06 -14.53
C GLY A 129 -16.10 0.14 -13.98
N HIS A 130 -17.37 0.47 -14.19
CA HIS A 130 -18.47 -0.32 -13.62
C HIS A 130 -19.78 -0.15 -14.39
N GLY A 131 -20.51 -1.24 -14.61
CA GLY A 131 -21.89 -1.18 -15.12
C GLY A 131 -22.86 -0.70 -14.03
N ASP A 132 -23.79 0.18 -14.38
CA ASP A 132 -24.78 0.73 -13.44
C ASP A 132 -25.87 -0.28 -13.01
N CYS A 133 -26.01 -1.39 -13.73
CA CYS A 133 -26.98 -2.45 -13.49
C CYS A 133 -26.31 -3.79 -13.17
N ASP A 134 -25.09 -3.80 -12.64
CA ASP A 134 -24.35 -5.02 -12.30
C ASP A 134 -25.12 -5.85 -11.23
N PRO A 135 -25.60 -7.07 -11.56
CA PRO A 135 -26.37 -7.91 -10.64
C PRO A 135 -25.50 -8.68 -9.64
N THR A 136 -24.18 -8.61 -9.78
CA THR A 136 -23.20 -9.42 -9.05
C THR A 136 -22.45 -8.59 -8.02
N ILE A 137 -21.92 -7.46 -8.46
CA ILE A 137 -21.17 -6.52 -7.62
C ILE A 137 -21.87 -5.18 -7.71
N PRO A 138 -22.44 -4.65 -6.61
CA PRO A 138 -23.10 -3.36 -6.66
C PRO A 138 -22.13 -2.25 -7.08
N VAL A 139 -22.58 -1.35 -7.96
CA VAL A 139 -21.81 -0.20 -8.47
C VAL A 139 -21.25 0.69 -7.35
N GLU A 140 -21.90 0.66 -6.18
CA GLU A 140 -21.47 1.32 -4.95
C GLU A 140 -20.03 0.96 -4.55
N GLN A 141 -19.54 -0.25 -4.87
CA GLN A 141 -18.16 -0.66 -4.64
C GLN A 141 -17.16 0.30 -5.34
N SER A 142 -17.38 0.57 -6.63
CA SER A 142 -16.58 1.54 -7.38
C SER A 142 -16.86 2.97 -6.95
N TRP A 143 -18.12 3.34 -6.69
CA TRP A 143 -18.47 4.71 -6.28
C TRP A 143 -17.79 5.10 -4.96
N GLN A 144 -17.83 4.25 -3.94
CA GLN A 144 -17.19 4.56 -2.66
C GLN A 144 -15.66 4.58 -2.79
N THR A 145 -15.08 3.71 -3.59
CA THR A 145 -13.63 3.73 -3.86
C THR A 145 -13.23 5.03 -4.55
N PHE A 146 -13.96 5.44 -5.60
CA PHE A 146 -13.71 6.72 -6.28
C PHE A 146 -13.78 7.91 -5.33
N ARG A 147 -14.76 7.93 -4.41
CA ARG A 147 -14.89 8.98 -3.40
C ARG A 147 -13.71 9.01 -2.43
N MET A 148 -13.22 7.85 -1.99
CA MET A 148 -12.05 7.77 -1.11
C MET A 148 -10.79 8.28 -1.82
N LEU A 149 -10.58 7.88 -3.07
CA LEU A 149 -9.46 8.36 -3.89
C LEU A 149 -9.56 9.86 -4.16
N GLY A 150 -10.78 10.38 -4.40
CA GLY A 150 -11.02 11.82 -4.60
C GLY A 150 -10.76 12.69 -3.36
N ASN A 151 -10.65 12.10 -2.16
CA ASN A 151 -10.23 12.81 -0.95
C ASN A 151 -8.71 12.89 -0.80
N LEU A 152 -7.95 12.15 -1.62
CA LEU A 152 -6.49 12.22 -1.63
C LEU A 152 -6.04 13.46 -2.41
N PRO A 153 -5.11 14.28 -1.88
CA PRO A 153 -4.67 15.50 -2.54
C PRO A 153 -4.16 15.26 -3.97
N ALA A 154 -4.74 15.95 -4.94
CA ALA A 154 -4.35 15.92 -6.36
C ALA A 154 -4.30 14.51 -7.00
N HIS A 155 -5.01 13.53 -6.45
CA HIS A 155 -4.99 12.16 -6.95
C HIS A 155 -5.60 12.05 -8.35
N ASN A 156 -4.90 11.39 -9.26
CA ASN A 156 -5.38 11.09 -10.61
C ASN A 156 -6.33 9.88 -10.57
N THR A 157 -7.63 10.13 -10.36
CA THR A 157 -8.66 9.09 -10.41
C THR A 157 -9.69 9.34 -11.50
N LEU A 158 -10.11 8.30 -12.19
CA LEU A 158 -11.20 8.31 -13.16
C LEU A 158 -12.24 7.26 -12.80
N LEU A 159 -13.52 7.63 -12.83
CA LEU A 159 -14.63 6.70 -12.74
C LEU A 159 -15.43 6.70 -14.05
N HIS A 160 -15.51 5.53 -14.68
CA HIS A 160 -16.30 5.27 -15.86
C HIS A 160 -17.50 4.38 -15.51
N VAL A 161 -18.67 4.98 -15.31
CA VAL A 161 -19.93 4.25 -15.17
C VAL A 161 -20.62 4.19 -16.53
N PHE A 162 -21.04 3.01 -16.95
CA PHE A 162 -21.74 2.80 -18.21
C PHE A 162 -23.05 2.04 -18.00
N SER A 163 -23.99 2.19 -18.95
CA SER A 163 -25.21 1.40 -18.93
C SER A 163 -24.88 -0.05 -19.30
N GLY A 164 -24.94 -0.94 -18.32
CA GLY A 164 -24.45 -2.30 -18.46
C GLY A 164 -24.51 -3.10 -17.16
N GLY A 165 -24.12 -4.37 -17.24
CA GLY A 165 -24.12 -5.30 -16.13
C GLY A 165 -22.70 -5.58 -15.64
N HIS A 166 -22.37 -6.86 -15.54
CA HIS A 166 -21.10 -7.35 -14.99
C HIS A 166 -20.03 -7.50 -16.08
N GLU A 167 -19.73 -6.41 -16.79
CA GLU A 167 -18.73 -6.39 -17.87
C GLU A 167 -17.53 -5.48 -17.55
N GLY A 168 -16.36 -5.82 -18.10
CA GLY A 168 -15.18 -4.95 -18.06
C GLY A 168 -14.78 -4.47 -19.46
N LEU A 169 -14.52 -3.17 -19.63
CA LEU A 169 -14.04 -2.58 -20.89
C LEU A 169 -12.50 -2.48 -20.87
N GLN A 170 -11.83 -3.64 -20.84
CA GLN A 170 -10.38 -3.75 -20.63
C GLN A 170 -9.54 -2.91 -21.62
N THR A 171 -9.93 -2.83 -22.89
CA THR A 171 -9.21 -2.03 -23.88
C THR A 171 -9.21 -0.55 -23.52
N PHE A 172 -10.35 0.02 -23.12
CA PHE A 172 -10.41 1.40 -22.64
C PHE A 172 -9.54 1.61 -21.40
N GLY A 173 -9.54 0.66 -20.46
CA GLY A 173 -8.69 0.72 -19.28
C GLY A 173 -7.19 0.72 -19.62
N LEU A 174 -6.78 -0.15 -20.56
CA LEU A 174 -5.40 -0.25 -21.03
C LEU A 174 -4.97 0.99 -21.82
N ASP A 175 -5.83 1.52 -22.69
CA ASP A 175 -5.59 2.75 -23.44
C ASP A 175 -5.37 3.93 -22.48
N TRP A 176 -6.17 4.03 -21.41
CA TRP A 176 -5.96 5.03 -20.37
C TRP A 176 -4.66 4.80 -19.58
N CYS A 177 -4.32 3.55 -19.26
CA CYS A 177 -3.09 3.21 -18.55
C CYS A 177 -1.83 3.61 -19.33
N VAL A 178 -1.78 3.41 -20.65
CA VAL A 178 -0.57 3.73 -21.45
C VAL A 178 -0.26 5.22 -21.53
N GLU A 179 -1.28 6.07 -21.31
CA GLU A 179 -1.12 7.52 -21.15
C GLU A 179 -0.46 7.90 -19.83
N GLN A 180 -0.47 7.00 -18.84
CA GLN A 180 0.20 7.18 -17.57
C GLN A 180 1.65 6.73 -17.67
N THR A 181 2.56 7.56 -17.20
CA THR A 181 3.94 7.17 -16.88
C THR A 181 4.07 7.15 -15.37
N GLY A 182 4.76 6.16 -14.80
CA GLY A 182 5.10 6.18 -13.38
C GLY A 182 5.71 7.54 -13.04
N SER A 183 5.22 8.17 -11.97
CA SER A 183 5.71 9.50 -11.58
C SER A 183 7.23 9.47 -11.46
N SER A 184 7.92 10.28 -12.24
CA SER A 184 9.36 10.49 -12.10
C SER A 184 9.70 11.30 -10.84
N ALA A 185 8.70 11.92 -10.21
CA ALA A 185 8.86 12.59 -8.93
C ALA A 185 8.63 11.56 -7.81
N PRO A 186 9.57 11.43 -6.85
CA PRO A 186 9.41 10.52 -5.74
C PRO A 186 8.17 10.92 -4.93
N ALA A 187 7.44 9.91 -4.44
CA ALA A 187 6.41 10.11 -3.42
C ALA A 187 7.04 10.93 -2.29
N ARG A 188 6.54 12.16 -2.06
CA ARG A 188 7.07 13.04 -1.00
C ARG A 188 6.44 12.73 0.35
N GLU A 189 5.13 12.55 0.36
CA GLU A 189 4.37 12.20 1.56
C GLU A 189 3.90 10.75 1.46
N LEU A 190 3.98 10.01 2.56
CA LEU A 190 3.53 8.64 2.64
C LEU A 190 2.45 8.51 3.70
N HIS A 191 1.31 7.94 3.31
CA HIS A 191 0.19 7.61 4.19
C HIS A 191 -0.10 6.11 4.05
N LEU A 192 0.69 5.30 4.74
CA LEU A 192 0.76 3.86 4.50
C LEU A 192 -0.05 3.07 5.52
N VAL A 193 -0.74 2.05 5.02
CA VAL A 193 -1.35 0.95 5.76
C VAL A 193 -0.78 -0.36 5.23
N THR A 194 -0.40 -1.29 6.11
CA THR A 194 0.13 -2.61 5.71
C THR A 194 -0.24 -3.70 6.72
N ASP A 195 -0.35 -4.94 6.27
CA ASP A 195 -0.44 -6.16 7.07
C ASP A 195 0.86 -6.98 7.03
N GLU A 196 1.89 -6.49 6.34
CA GLU A 196 3.16 -7.18 6.12
C GLU A 196 4.36 -6.23 6.23
N SER A 197 5.49 -6.75 6.71
CA SER A 197 6.76 -6.04 6.68
C SER A 197 7.32 -5.99 5.26
N LYS A 198 7.43 -4.81 4.67
CA LYS A 198 7.94 -4.59 3.31
C LYS A 198 8.30 -3.13 3.05
N SER A 199 8.92 -2.91 1.89
CA SER A 199 9.24 -1.57 1.40
C SER A 199 8.10 -0.97 0.59
N TYR A 200 8.01 0.35 0.67
CA TYR A 200 7.13 1.23 -0.09
C TYR A 200 7.94 2.47 -0.47
N TYR A 201 8.18 2.68 -1.76
CA TYR A 201 8.96 3.84 -2.21
C TYR A 201 10.31 3.92 -1.48
N TYR A 202 10.48 4.93 -0.62
CA TYR A 202 11.70 5.17 0.18
C TYR A 202 11.59 4.71 1.64
N ALA A 203 10.48 4.07 2.04
CA ALA A 203 10.25 3.57 3.39
C ALA A 203 10.29 2.04 3.43
N CYS A 204 10.85 1.46 4.50
CA CYS A 204 10.72 0.03 4.81
C CYS A 204 10.14 -0.15 6.20
N LEU A 205 9.01 -0.85 6.28
CA LEU A 205 8.21 -1.02 7.48
C LEU A 205 8.41 -2.44 8.05
N GLN A 206 8.53 -2.54 9.36
CA GLN A 206 8.58 -3.79 10.11
C GLN A 206 7.41 -3.86 11.08
N VAL A 207 6.43 -4.71 10.77
CA VAL A 207 5.19 -4.88 11.52
C VAL A 207 5.47 -5.56 12.86
N ALA A 208 4.85 -5.05 13.94
CA ALA A 208 5.00 -5.60 15.29
C ALA A 208 4.11 -6.83 15.51
N ASP A 209 2.83 -6.73 15.15
CA ASP A 209 1.83 -7.80 15.26
C ASP A 209 1.17 -8.04 13.90
N GLY A 210 1.39 -9.22 13.32
CA GLY A 210 0.85 -9.62 12.02
C GLY A 210 -0.66 -9.92 12.02
N GLY A 211 -1.32 -9.92 13.18
CA GLY A 211 -2.79 -9.99 13.30
C GLY A 211 -3.47 -8.62 13.29
N ARG A 212 -2.72 -7.53 13.10
CA ARG A 212 -3.22 -6.16 13.10
C ARG A 212 -2.61 -5.38 11.94
N LEU A 213 -3.37 -4.42 11.42
CA LEU A 213 -2.82 -3.48 10.44
C LEU A 213 -1.80 -2.57 11.14
N ALA A 214 -0.72 -2.27 10.43
CA ALA A 214 0.25 -1.26 10.80
C ALA A 214 0.09 -0.04 9.90
N THR A 215 0.42 1.14 10.44
CA THR A 215 0.36 2.39 9.69
C THR A 215 1.65 3.19 9.83
N ALA A 216 1.97 3.96 8.79
CA ALA A 216 3.04 4.96 8.80
C ALA A 216 2.62 6.19 8.00
N ASP A 217 2.44 7.30 8.70
CA ASP A 217 2.35 8.63 8.10
C ASP A 217 3.73 9.28 8.16
N VAL A 218 4.31 9.59 7.01
CA VAL A 218 5.61 10.27 6.87
C VAL A 218 5.39 11.53 6.04
N ILE A 219 5.52 12.69 6.67
CA ILE A 219 5.17 13.99 6.07
C ILE A 219 6.40 14.90 6.12
N PRO A 220 7.17 15.01 5.02
CA PRO A 220 8.30 15.93 4.92
C PRO A 220 7.85 17.36 4.60
N ALA A 221 8.21 18.29 5.48
CA ALA A 221 8.25 19.73 5.24
C ALA A 221 9.67 20.15 4.81
N ASP A 222 9.89 21.45 4.61
CA ASP A 222 11.19 21.96 4.15
C ASP A 222 12.29 21.75 5.20
N ASP A 223 11.97 21.96 6.48
CA ASP A 223 12.88 21.88 7.62
C ASP A 223 12.47 20.83 8.68
N ALA A 224 11.47 20.00 8.39
CA ALA A 224 11.01 18.96 9.30
C ALA A 224 10.48 17.71 8.60
N ILE A 225 10.46 16.58 9.31
CA ILE A 225 9.70 15.37 8.94
C ILE A 225 8.83 14.98 10.12
N SER A 226 7.51 14.94 9.94
CA SER A 226 6.60 14.36 10.92
C SER A 226 6.37 12.89 10.61
N ILE A 227 6.52 12.04 11.62
CA ILE A 227 6.30 10.59 11.55
C ILE A 227 5.27 10.21 12.60
N ALA A 228 4.19 9.56 12.18
CA ALA A 228 3.25 8.89 13.07
C ALA A 228 3.11 7.43 12.66
N THR A 229 3.28 6.51 13.60
CA THR A 229 3.21 5.07 13.33
C THR A 229 2.30 4.35 14.30
N ALA A 230 1.65 3.30 13.84
CA ALA A 230 0.96 2.33 14.67
C ALA A 230 1.41 0.91 14.32
N ASN A 231 1.62 0.06 15.33
CA ASN A 231 1.96 -1.36 15.17
C ASN A 231 3.25 -1.61 14.35
N LEU A 232 4.27 -0.75 14.51
CA LEU A 232 5.58 -0.89 13.88
C LEU A 232 6.71 -1.03 14.91
N VAL A 233 7.56 -2.05 14.74
CA VAL A 233 8.81 -2.24 15.52
C VAL A 233 10.04 -1.72 14.79
N GLY A 234 9.92 -1.40 13.50
CA GLY A 234 10.98 -0.79 12.72
C GLY A 234 10.45 0.05 11.57
N LEU A 235 11.10 1.18 11.33
CA LEU A 235 10.89 2.04 10.18
C LEU A 235 12.26 2.46 9.64
N THR A 236 12.53 2.18 8.37
CA THR A 236 13.70 2.71 7.66
C THR A 236 13.23 3.73 6.64
N LEU A 237 13.85 4.92 6.61
CA LEU A 237 13.63 5.94 5.58
C LEU A 237 14.94 6.16 4.81
N ASP A 238 14.91 5.95 3.50
CA ASP A 238 15.98 6.35 2.59
C ASP A 238 15.74 7.79 2.10
N LEU A 239 16.58 8.71 2.55
CA LEU A 239 16.41 10.13 2.27
C LEU A 239 17.29 10.61 1.11
N SER A 240 17.98 9.70 0.41
CA SER A 240 18.95 10.04 -0.65
C SER A 240 18.33 10.83 -1.81
N GLU A 241 17.09 10.51 -2.18
CA GLU A 241 16.36 11.16 -3.28
C GLU A 241 15.30 12.17 -2.80
N GLN A 242 15.24 12.43 -1.49
CA GLN A 242 14.27 13.36 -0.90
C GLN A 242 14.80 14.80 -0.96
N PRO A 243 14.00 15.78 -1.41
CA PRO A 243 14.43 17.18 -1.56
C PRO A 243 14.46 17.90 -0.20
N LEU A 244 15.38 17.50 0.67
CA LEU A 244 15.52 18.06 2.02
C LEU A 244 16.34 19.35 1.99
N ALA A 245 15.94 20.36 2.78
CA ALA A 245 16.71 21.59 2.90
C ALA A 245 18.14 21.33 3.41
N ALA A 246 19.08 22.19 3.02
CA ALA A 246 20.50 22.10 3.40
C ALA A 246 20.76 22.30 4.90
N GLY A 247 19.85 22.98 5.60
CA GLY A 247 19.97 23.32 7.02
C GLY A 247 19.51 22.21 7.97
N PRO A 248 19.41 22.52 9.27
CA PRO A 248 18.91 21.60 10.28
C PRO A 248 17.53 21.06 9.90
N LEU A 249 17.36 19.73 9.95
CA LEU A 249 16.07 19.08 9.71
C LEU A 249 15.56 18.44 11.01
N ALA A 250 14.38 18.87 11.45
CA ALA A 250 13.70 18.39 12.66
C ALA A 250 12.84 17.15 12.36
N ILE A 251 13.15 15.99 12.92
CA ILE A 251 12.31 14.79 12.76
C ILE A 251 11.46 14.60 14.01
N ALA A 252 10.14 14.63 13.90
CA ALA A 252 9.18 14.50 14.99
C ALA A 252 8.45 13.15 14.91
N VAL A 253 8.65 12.25 15.89
CA VAL A 253 8.09 10.88 15.86
C VAL A 253 7.05 10.66 16.96
N ARG A 254 5.89 10.08 16.61
CA ARG A 254 4.88 9.55 17.52
C ARG A 254 4.58 8.08 17.20
N ASN A 255 4.56 7.22 18.20
CA ASN A 255 4.42 5.77 18.04
C ASN A 255 3.75 5.11 19.26
N ASP A 256 3.07 4.00 19.02
CA ASP A 256 2.37 3.19 20.03
C ASP A 256 3.22 2.03 20.58
N VAL A 257 4.21 1.56 19.81
CA VAL A 257 5.12 0.46 20.14
C VAL A 257 6.57 0.93 20.03
N ALA A 258 7.48 0.39 20.85
CA ALA A 258 8.89 0.71 20.77
C ALA A 258 9.43 0.35 19.38
N MET A 259 10.08 1.31 18.72
CA MET A 259 10.42 1.21 17.30
C MET A 259 11.87 1.60 17.05
N VAL A 260 12.55 0.84 16.19
CA VAL A 260 13.83 1.23 15.59
C VAL A 260 13.56 2.17 14.41
N LEU A 261 13.98 3.43 14.49
CA LEU A 261 14.01 4.33 13.34
C LEU A 261 15.41 4.30 12.72
N THR A 262 15.49 3.95 11.44
CA THR A 262 16.74 3.98 10.65
C THR A 262 16.62 5.03 9.57
N LEU A 263 17.59 5.94 9.50
CA LEU A 263 17.69 6.96 8.46
C LEU A 263 18.90 6.64 7.58
N ARG A 264 18.68 6.53 6.27
CA ARG A 264 19.69 6.26 5.25
C ARG A 264 19.79 7.43 4.27
N GLY A 265 20.86 7.44 3.46
CA GLY A 265 21.07 8.48 2.46
C GLY A 265 21.37 9.85 3.07
N ILE A 266 21.77 9.90 4.34
CA ILE A 266 22.18 11.14 5.00
C ILE A 266 23.52 11.58 4.40
N ALA A 267 23.61 12.83 3.95
CA ALA A 267 24.85 13.36 3.40
C ALA A 267 26.00 13.26 4.43
N PRO A 268 27.24 12.87 4.06
CA PRO A 268 28.32 12.56 5.01
C PRO A 268 28.68 13.68 5.99
N GLN A 269 28.44 14.92 5.61
CA GLN A 269 28.67 16.11 6.43
C GLN A 269 27.61 16.31 7.52
N ARG A 270 26.46 15.63 7.44
CA ARG A 270 25.38 15.77 8.41
C ARG A 270 25.52 14.80 9.56
N ARG A 271 25.15 15.26 10.75
CA ARG A 271 25.11 14.49 12.00
C ARG A 271 23.72 14.58 12.61
N VAL A 272 23.31 13.50 13.27
CA VAL A 272 22.01 13.42 13.94
C VAL A 272 22.19 13.70 15.43
N GLU A 273 21.45 14.67 15.95
CA GLU A 273 21.32 14.96 17.37
C GLU A 273 19.96 14.45 17.88
N CYS A 274 19.95 13.67 18.95
CA CYS A 274 18.80 13.11 19.64
C CYS A 274 18.80 13.56 21.10
N ASP A 275 17.75 14.24 21.56
CA ASP A 275 17.58 14.61 22.98
C ASP A 275 18.83 15.33 23.58
N GLY A 276 19.52 16.14 22.76
CA GLY A 276 20.74 16.87 23.15
C GLY A 276 22.04 16.05 23.14
N ALA A 277 22.00 14.80 22.67
CA ALA A 277 23.16 13.95 22.48
C ALA A 277 23.35 13.59 20.99
N TRP A 278 24.59 13.55 20.52
CA TRP A 278 24.89 13.09 19.16
C TRP A 278 24.62 11.58 19.04
N ALA A 279 23.79 11.19 18.08
CA ALA A 279 23.61 9.80 17.74
C ALA A 279 24.88 9.29 17.04
N SER A 280 25.37 8.13 17.45
CA SER A 280 26.47 7.47 16.78
C SER A 280 25.97 6.84 15.47
N PRO A 281 26.69 6.99 14.35
CA PRO A 281 26.49 6.15 13.17
C PRO A 281 26.54 4.68 13.59
N THR A 282 25.76 3.82 12.94
CA THR A 282 25.66 2.38 13.28
C THR A 282 26.95 1.58 13.06
N GLY A 283 28.05 2.21 12.65
CA GLY A 283 29.27 1.53 12.22
C GLY A 283 29.13 0.85 10.86
N GLU A 284 27.95 0.94 10.22
CA GLU A 284 27.75 0.54 8.83
C GLU A 284 28.48 1.50 7.88
N SER A 285 29.03 0.96 6.78
CA SER A 285 29.81 1.73 5.80
C SER A 285 28.98 2.73 4.99
N ASP A 286 27.65 2.70 5.11
CA ASP A 286 26.72 3.53 4.35
C ASP A 286 26.34 4.84 5.07
N GLY A 287 26.82 5.06 6.29
CA GLY A 287 26.53 6.26 7.08
C GLY A 287 25.11 6.30 7.66
N SER A 288 24.43 5.15 7.75
CA SER A 288 23.10 5.07 8.35
C SER A 288 23.10 5.46 9.83
N VAL A 289 22.01 6.10 10.27
CA VAL A 289 21.79 6.44 11.67
C VAL A 289 20.56 5.68 12.17
N THR A 290 20.73 4.97 13.27
CA THR A 290 19.65 4.24 13.93
C THR A 290 19.39 4.80 15.31
N VAL A 291 18.12 5.05 15.61
CA VAL A 291 17.69 5.53 16.92
C VAL A 291 16.53 4.70 17.44
N MET A 292 16.56 4.42 18.74
CA MET A 292 15.48 3.73 19.43
C MET A 292 14.44 4.73 19.91
N ILE A 293 13.21 4.57 19.42
CA ILE A 293 12.06 5.41 19.75
C ILE A 293 11.18 4.66 20.74
N GLN A 294 11.04 5.22 21.94
CA GLN A 294 10.12 4.68 22.96
C GLN A 294 8.67 5.08 22.63
N PRO A 295 7.67 4.26 22.98
CA PRO A 295 6.25 4.64 22.82
C PRO A 295 5.93 5.95 23.51
N GLY A 296 5.09 6.79 22.88
CA GLY A 296 4.68 8.05 23.50
C GLY A 296 3.95 8.99 22.54
N ALA A 297 3.12 9.86 23.13
CA ALA A 297 2.43 10.93 22.41
C ALA A 297 3.32 12.16 22.18
N GLU A 298 4.41 12.30 22.93
CA GLU A 298 5.36 13.41 22.77
C GLU A 298 6.25 13.17 21.55
N ALA A 299 6.29 14.16 20.66
CA ALA A 299 7.18 14.14 19.50
C ALA A 299 8.63 14.22 19.96
N ARG A 300 9.42 13.17 19.70
CA ARG A 300 10.89 13.28 19.81
C ARG A 300 11.42 14.04 18.60
N SER A 301 12.15 15.13 18.82
CA SER A 301 12.78 15.93 17.77
C SER A 301 14.24 15.52 17.57
N PHE A 302 14.60 15.10 16.37
CA PHE A 302 16.01 14.90 15.97
C PHE A 302 16.45 16.04 15.08
N MET A 303 17.69 16.52 15.21
CA MET A 303 18.24 17.48 14.26
C MET A 303 19.33 16.85 13.40
N LEU A 304 19.12 16.87 12.09
CA LEU A 304 20.14 16.59 11.08
C LEU A 304 20.89 17.89 10.77
N ARG A 305 22.08 18.09 11.36
CA ARG A 305 22.93 19.27 11.14
C ARG A 305 24.12 18.96 10.26
#